data_AF-A0A658NN18-F1
#
_entry.id   AF-A0A658NN18-F1
#
_cell.length_a   1.000
_cell.length_b   1.000
_cell.length_c   1.000
_cell.angle_alpha   90.00
_cell.angle_beta   90.00
_cell.angle_gamma   90.00
#
_symmetry.space_group_name_H-M   'P 1'
#
loop_
_entity.id
_entity.type
_entity.pdbx_description
1 polymer ?
#
loop_
_entity_poly.entity_id
_entity_poly.type
_entity_poly.pdbx_seq_one_letter_code
_entity_poly.pdbx_strand_id
1 'polypeptide(L)' 'KGRFEMAHGGTLFLDEIGDISAAFQAKLLRVLQERVFERVGGGSAVKVDVRLILATNRNLERMVQAGEFRADLYYRINV' A
#
# COMPACT_ATOMS: atom_id res chain seq x y z
N LYS A 1 4.72 5.12 16.98
CA LYS A 1 4.75 5.68 15.60
C LYS A 1 4.50 4.54 14.62
N GLY A 2 3.68 4.75 13.58
CA GLY A 2 3.41 3.72 12.57
C GLY A 2 4.59 3.51 11.61
N ARG A 3 4.61 2.40 10.87
CA ARG A 3 5.70 2.07 9.92
C ARG A 3 5.93 3.14 8.84
N PHE A 4 4.85 3.73 8.31
CA PHE A 4 4.93 4.84 7.34
C PHE A 4 5.58 6.10 7.94
N GLU A 5 5.22 6.47 9.16
CA GLU A 5 5.85 7.59 9.89
C GLU A 5 7.34 7.35 10.14
N MET A 6 7.72 6.11 10.45
CA MET A 6 9.13 5.76 10.69
C MET A 6 9.96 5.77 9.41
N ALA A 7 9.34 5.46 8.27
CA ALA A 7 10.01 5.42 6.97
C ALA A 7 9.95 6.76 6.21
N HIS A 8 9.45 7.84 6.83
CA HIS A 8 9.41 9.16 6.21
C HIS A 8 10.81 9.63 5.82
N GLY A 9 10.98 10.05 4.56
CA GLY A 9 12.26 10.40 3.95
C GLY A 9 13.13 9.19 3.54
N GLY A 10 12.60 7.97 3.68
CA GLY A 10 13.34 6.73 3.45
C GLY A 10 12.60 5.75 2.55
N THR A 11 12.85 4.45 2.79
CA THR A 11 12.25 3.34 2.04
C THR A 11 11.49 2.41 2.99
N LEU A 12 10.31 1.96 2.58
CA LEU A 12 9.50 0.96 3.27
C LEU A 12 9.36 -0.28 2.38
N PHE A 13 9.82 -1.42 2.89
CA PHE A 13 9.61 -2.71 2.27
C PHE A 13 8.31 -3.34 2.80
N LEU A 14 7.46 -3.82 1.89
CA LEU A 14 6.26 -4.60 2.20
C LEU A 14 6.37 -5.95 1.51
N ASP A 15 6.47 -6.99 2.33
CA ASP A 15 6.46 -8.38 1.86
C ASP A 15 5.02 -8.92 1.81
N GLU A 16 4.82 -9.92 0.97
CA GLU A 16 3.54 -10.59 0.73
C GLU A 16 2.36 -9.62 0.49
N ILE A 17 2.54 -8.70 -0.46
CA ILE A 17 1.48 -7.76 -0.85
C ILE A 17 0.22 -8.47 -1.39
N GLY A 18 0.31 -9.74 -1.80
CA GLY A 18 -0.85 -10.55 -2.15
C GLY A 18 -1.74 -10.94 -0.96
N ASP A 19 -1.22 -10.93 0.27
CA ASP A 19 -1.93 -11.40 1.48
C ASP A 19 -2.68 -10.28 2.23
N ILE A 20 -2.60 -9.04 1.76
CA ILE A 20 -3.21 -7.91 2.47
C ILE A 20 -4.72 -7.84 2.25
N SER A 21 -5.43 -7.43 3.30
CA SER A 21 -6.88 -7.24 3.24
C SER A 21 -7.27 -6.14 2.24
N ALA A 22 -8.46 -6.26 1.63
CA ALA A 22 -8.99 -5.26 0.70
C ALA A 22 -9.04 -3.84 1.32
N ALA A 23 -9.32 -3.75 2.62
CA ALA A 23 -9.28 -2.48 3.36
C ALA A 23 -7.87 -1.88 3.41
N PHE A 24 -6.82 -2.72 3.56
CA PHE A 24 -5.45 -2.25 3.52
C PHE A 24 -5.01 -1.91 2.08
N GLN A 25 -5.46 -2.65 1.07
CA GLN A 25 -5.23 -2.30 -0.35
C GLN A 25 -5.74 -0.89 -0.65
N ALA A 26 -6.94 -0.54 -0.19
CA ALA A 26 -7.52 0.80 -0.34
C ALA A 26 -6.67 1.88 0.34
N LYS A 27 -6.21 1.61 1.58
CA LYS A 27 -5.36 2.54 2.32
C LYS A 27 -4.01 2.73 1.62
N LEU A 28 -3.38 1.65 1.16
CA LEU A 28 -2.10 1.70 0.46
C LEU A 28 -2.19 2.49 -0.84
N LEU A 29 -3.26 2.29 -1.62
CA LEU A 29 -3.53 3.08 -2.82
C LEU A 29 -3.59 4.58 -2.50
N ARG A 30 -4.28 4.96 -1.42
CA ARG A 30 -4.35 6.35 -0.97
C ARG A 30 -2.98 6.91 -0.60
N VAL A 31 -2.13 6.14 0.08
CA VAL A 31 -0.73 6.54 0.34
C VAL A 31 0.05 6.76 -0.95
N LEU A 32 -0.07 5.85 -1.93
CA LEU A 32 0.62 5.93 -3.22
C LEU A 32 0.16 7.10 -4.11
N GLN A 33 -1.10 7.54 -3.95
CA GLN A 33 -1.68 8.63 -4.73
C GLN A 33 -1.48 9.98 -4.05
N GLU A 34 -1.87 10.09 -2.79
CA GLU A 34 -1.96 11.36 -2.06
C GLU A 34 -0.74 11.67 -1.21
N ARG A 35 0.17 10.70 -1.01
CA ARG A 35 1.30 10.79 -0.06
C ARG A 35 0.83 11.14 1.36
N VAL A 36 -0.37 10.69 1.73
CA VAL A 36 -0.92 10.84 3.09
C VAL A 36 -1.49 9.53 3.59
N PHE A 37 -1.53 9.37 4.91
CA PHE A 37 -2.26 8.29 5.56
C PHE A 37 -2.93 8.77 6.86
N GLU A 38 -3.88 7.99 7.35
CA GLU A 38 -4.55 8.24 8.64
C GLU A 38 -4.10 7.20 9.67
N ARG A 39 -3.89 7.64 10.91
CA ARG A 39 -3.60 6.71 12.02
C ARG A 39 -4.84 5.88 12.32
N VAL A 40 -4.66 4.64 12.76
CA VAL A 40 -5.78 3.82 13.22
C VAL A 40 -6.46 4.53 14.40
N GLY A 41 -7.76 4.83 14.27
CA GLY A 41 -8.53 5.57 15.26
C GLY A 41 -8.28 7.08 15.29
N GLY A 42 -7.49 7.63 14.37
CA GLY A 42 -7.25 9.07 14.24
C GLY A 42 -7.91 9.65 12.98
N GLY A 43 -8.41 10.88 13.04
CA GLY A 43 -9.04 11.56 11.90
C GLY A 43 -8.13 12.51 11.11
N SER A 44 -6.87 12.70 11.53
CA SER A 44 -5.96 13.62 10.86
C SER A 44 -5.10 12.90 9.81
N ALA A 45 -5.08 13.45 8.60
CA ALA A 45 -4.19 13.02 7.54
C ALA A 45 -2.74 13.43 7.87
N VAL A 46 -1.81 12.49 7.73
CA VAL A 46 -0.38 12.67 7.95
C VAL A 46 0.33 12.54 6.62
N LYS A 47 1.04 13.61 6.18
CA LYS A 47 1.89 13.57 4.99
C LYS A 47 3.09 12.66 5.21
N VAL A 48 3.40 11.84 4.21
CA VAL A 48 4.55 10.95 4.20
C VAL A 48 5.21 10.96 2.82
N ASP A 49 6.53 11.14 2.79
CA ASP A 49 7.34 10.90 1.60
C ASP A 49 8.13 9.61 1.84
N VAL A 50 7.84 8.56 1.09
CA VAL A 50 8.45 7.25 1.28
C VAL A 50 8.54 6.52 -0.06
N ARG A 51 9.69 5.91 -0.33
CA ARG A 51 9.84 4.95 -1.42
C ARG A 51 9.29 3.60 -0.96
N LEU A 52 8.38 3.01 -1.72
CA LEU A 52 7.86 1.68 -1.43
C LEU A 52 8.60 0.63 -2.28
N ILE A 53 8.97 -0.49 -1.66
CA ILE A 53 9.43 -1.70 -2.33
C ILE A 53 8.47 -2.81 -1.92
N LEU A 54 7.86 -3.48 -2.89
CA LEU A 54 6.83 -4.48 -2.66
C LEU A 54 7.32 -5.84 -3.16
N ALA A 55 7.01 -6.90 -2.42
CA ALA A 55 7.24 -8.28 -2.82
C ALA A 55 6.00 -9.13 -2.55
N THR A 56 5.87 -10.22 -3.28
CA THR A 56 4.79 -11.22 -3.12
C THR A 56 5.19 -12.51 -3.81
N ASN A 57 4.83 -13.64 -3.23
CA ASN A 57 4.94 -14.95 -3.88
C ASN A 57 3.72 -15.27 -4.78
N ARG A 58 2.63 -14.50 -4.65
CA ARG A 58 1.38 -14.68 -5.39
C ARG A 58 1.40 -14.02 -6.77
N ASN A 59 0.67 -14.61 -7.72
CA ASN A 59 0.44 -14.01 -9.03
C ASN A 59 -0.67 -12.95 -8.96
N LEU A 60 -0.28 -11.67 -8.89
CA LEU A 60 -1.23 -10.55 -8.75
C LEU A 60 -2.17 -10.41 -9.94
N GLU A 61 -1.73 -10.72 -11.16
CA GLU A 61 -2.57 -10.63 -12.36
C GLU A 61 -3.78 -11.58 -12.25
N ARG A 62 -3.55 -12.83 -11.82
CA ARG A 62 -4.63 -13.79 -11.55
C ARG A 62 -5.53 -13.34 -10.41
N MET A 63 -4.98 -12.77 -9.35
CA MET A 63 -5.77 -12.26 -8.23
C MET A 63 -6.64 -11.07 -8.64
N VAL A 64 -6.17 -10.22 -9.55
CA VAL A 64 -6.97 -9.13 -10.15
C VAL A 64 -8.12 -9.71 -10.96
N GLN A 65 -7.86 -10.71 -11.80
CA GLN A 65 -8.92 -11.40 -12.57
C GLN A 65 -9.95 -12.08 -11.67
N ALA A 66 -9.54 -12.61 -10.53
CA ALA A 66 -10.40 -13.23 -9.52
C ALA A 66 -11.13 -12.22 -8.61
N GLY A 67 -10.80 -10.92 -8.70
CA GLY A 67 -11.38 -9.87 -7.84
C GLY A 67 -10.83 -9.84 -6.41
N GLU A 68 -9.77 -10.59 -6.13
CA GLU A 68 -9.11 -10.66 -4.81
C GLU A 68 -8.10 -9.54 -4.58
N PHE A 69 -7.57 -8.97 -5.67
CA PHE A 69 -6.65 -7.85 -5.64
C PHE A 69 -7.17 -6.70 -6.50
N ARG A 70 -7.09 -5.48 -5.99
CA ARG A 70 -7.60 -4.31 -6.71
C ARG A 70 -6.77 -4.00 -7.96
N ALA A 71 -7.45 -3.90 -9.09
CA ALA A 71 -6.83 -3.57 -10.37
C ALA A 71 -6.10 -2.21 -10.33
N ASP A 72 -6.70 -1.19 -9.72
CA ASP A 72 -6.11 0.15 -9.63
C ASP A 72 -4.81 0.19 -8.81
N LEU A 73 -4.75 -0.57 -7.71
CA LEU A 73 -3.51 -0.78 -6.96
C LEU A 73 -2.47 -1.52 -7.80
N TYR A 74 -2.86 -2.60 -8.48
CA TYR A 74 -1.95 -3.36 -9.35
C TYR A 74 -1.31 -2.49 -10.43
N TYR A 75 -2.11 -1.71 -11.16
CA TYR A 75 -1.59 -0.79 -12.18
C TYR A 75 -0.65 0.29 -11.61
N ARG A 76 -0.84 0.69 -10.36
CA ARG A 76 0.00 1.71 -9.72
C ARG A 76 1.36 1.19 -9.29
N ILE A 77 1.45 -0.09 -8.92
CA ILE A 77 2.67 -0.71 -8.40
C ILE A 77 3.47 -1.47 -9.46
N ASN A 78 2.83 -1.82 -10.58
CA ASN A 78 3.46 -2.53 -11.70
C ASN A 78 4.03 -1.54 -12.73
N VAL A 79 5.08 -0.78 -12.33
CA VAL A 79 5.80 0.20 -13.15
C VAL A 79 7.28 -0.14 -13.20
#